data_AF-A0A5K1EQJ3-F1
#
_entry.id   AF-A0A5K1EQJ3-F1
#
_cell.length_a   1.000
_cell.length_b   1.000
_cell.length_c   1.000
_cell.angle_alpha   90.00
_cell.angle_beta   90.00
_cell.angle_gamma   90.00
#
_symmetry.space_group_name_H-M   'P 1'
#
loop_
_entity.id
_entity.type
_entity.pdbx_description
1 polymer ?
#
loop_
_entity_poly.entity_id
_entity_poly.type
_entity_poly.pdbx_seq_one_letter_code
_entity_poly.pdbx_strand_id
1 'polypeptide(L)' 'CLAAVGSLLTACLLFSLVDPFGFLVQGLLQKMDACHSVHQQKLRSLTTTRYTYNDIIRMTSKFKCQLGQGGLGNVYKG' A
#
# COMPACT_ATOMS: atom_id res chain seq x y z
N CYS A 1 -15.87 17.92 -40.06
CA CYS A 1 -15.15 18.12 -38.78
C CYS A 1 -16.03 18.75 -37.69
N LEU A 2 -16.79 19.81 -37.97
CA LEU A 2 -17.66 20.48 -36.98
C LEU A 2 -18.82 19.62 -36.45
N ALA A 3 -19.34 18.69 -37.27
CA ALA A 3 -20.42 17.76 -36.85
C ALA A 3 -19.95 16.67 -35.87
N ALA A 4 -18.67 16.29 -35.92
CA ALA A 4 -18.11 15.23 -35.06
C ALA A 4 -17.88 15.73 -33.63
N VAL A 5 -17.42 16.98 -33.48
CA VAL A 5 -17.24 17.60 -32.15
C VAL A 5 -18.58 17.87 -31.47
N GLY A 6 -19.63 18.20 -32.23
CA GLY A 6 -20.98 18.41 -31.70
C GLY A 6 -21.61 17.13 -31.14
N SER A 7 -21.44 16.01 -31.84
CA SER A 7 -22.00 14.71 -31.43
C SER A 7 -21.36 14.15 -30.16
N LEU A 8 -20.06 14.41 -29.97
CA LEU A 8 -19.33 13.98 -28.78
C LEU A 8 -19.74 14.83 -27.56
N LEU A 9 -19.90 16.15 -27.76
CA LEU A 9 -20.30 17.07 -26.70
C LEU A 9 -21.73 16.81 -26.22
N THR A 10 -22.66 16.52 -27.15
CA THR A 10 -24.05 16.21 -26.81
C THR A 10 -24.17 14.86 -26.09
N ALA A 11 -23.39 13.85 -26.48
CA ALA A 11 -23.34 12.58 -25.75
C ALA A 11 -22.83 12.78 -24.30
N CYS A 12 -21.75 13.53 -24.11
CA CYS A 12 -21.20 13.84 -22.78
C CYS A 12 -22.20 14.57 -21.87
N LEU A 13 -22.98 15.50 -22.40
CA LEU A 13 -24.01 16.22 -21.65
C LEU A 13 -25.19 15.32 -21.26
N LEU A 14 -25.59 14.40 -22.15
CA LEU A 14 -26.66 13.45 -21.86
C LEU A 14 -26.24 12.46 -20.76
N PHE A 15 -25.06 11.86 -20.86
CA PHE A 15 -24.53 10.97 -19.80
C PHE A 15 -24.40 11.65 -18.43
N SER A 16 -24.07 12.95 -18.40
CA SER A 16 -23.96 13.72 -17.16
C SER A 16 -25.32 14.02 -16.50
N LEU A 17 -26.43 13.95 -17.25
CA LEU A 17 -27.79 14.19 -16.74
C LEU A 17 -28.46 12.92 -16.22
N VAL A 18 -28.10 11.74 -16.74
CA VAL A 18 -28.75 10.47 -16.35
C VAL A 18 -28.08 9.81 -15.15
N ASP A 19 -26.79 10.09 -14.88
CA ASP A 19 -26.02 9.40 -13.85
C ASP A 19 -25.38 10.32 -12.80
N PRO A 20 -26.17 11.08 -12.01
CA PRO A 20 -25.62 11.77 -10.83
C PRO A 20 -25.06 10.76 -9.80
N PHE A 21 -25.50 9.50 -9.87
CA PHE A 21 -25.07 8.42 -8.99
C PHE A 21 -23.71 7.84 -9.39
N GLY A 22 -23.42 7.70 -10.69
CA GLY A 22 -22.14 7.17 -11.19
C GLY A 22 -20.96 8.07 -10.85
N PHE A 23 -21.11 9.38 -11.05
CA PHE A 23 -20.07 10.36 -10.70
C PHE A 23 -19.82 10.44 -9.18
N LEU A 24 -20.88 10.30 -8.38
CA LEU A 24 -20.79 10.28 -6.91
C LEU A 24 -20.09 9.01 -6.39
N VAL A 25 -20.40 7.84 -6.96
CA VAL A 25 -19.76 6.55 -6.62
C VAL A 25 -18.28 6.56 -6.98
N GLN A 26 -17.90 7.17 -8.12
CA GLN A 26 -16.51 7.32 -8.52
C GLN A 26 -15.70 8.15 -7.51
N GLY A 27 -16.30 9.18 -6.92
CA GLY A 27 -15.67 10.02 -5.89
C GLY A 27 -15.45 9.32 -4.54
N LEU A 28 -16.33 8.39 -4.16
CA LEU A 28 -16.20 7.64 -2.90
C LEU A 28 -15.17 6.49 -2.99
N LEU A 29 -14.99 5.87 -4.16
CA LEU A 29 -13.97 4.82 -4.36
C LEU A 29 -12.55 5.40 -4.57
N GLN A 30 -12.38 6.70 -4.77
CA GLN A 30 -11.05 7.31 -4.85
C GLN A 30 -10.37 7.51 -3.49
N LYS A 31 -11.07 7.29 -2.37
CA LYS A 31 -10.52 7.62 -1.04
C LYS A 31 -9.61 6.54 -0.44
N MET A 32 -9.51 5.36 -1.06
CA MET A 32 -8.83 4.20 -0.44
C MET A 32 -7.54 3.74 -1.12
N ASP A 33 -7.15 4.30 -2.27
CA ASP A 33 -5.93 3.86 -2.97
C ASP A 33 -4.67 4.68 -2.62
N ALA A 34 -4.78 5.65 -1.71
CA ALA A 34 -3.66 6.51 -1.31
C ALA A 34 -2.66 5.85 -0.33
N CYS A 35 -2.81 4.57 0.01
CA CYS A 35 -1.85 3.82 0.84
C CYS A 35 -0.88 2.95 0.02
N HIS A 36 -1.07 2.81 -1.29
CA HIS A 36 -0.27 1.87 -2.09
C HIS A 36 1.15 2.40 -2.44
N SER A 37 1.37 3.71 -2.43
CA SER A 37 2.61 4.29 -2.98
C SER A 37 3.75 4.47 -1.96
N VAL A 38 3.48 4.51 -0.66
CA VAL A 38 4.53 4.70 0.37
C VAL A 38 5.28 3.41 0.70
N HIS A 39 4.64 2.24 0.54
CA HIS A 39 5.25 0.95 0.88
C HIS A 39 6.32 0.50 -0.15
N GLN A 40 6.09 0.76 -1.45
CA GLN A 40 6.98 0.25 -2.50
C GLN A 40 8.38 0.90 -2.54
N GLN A 41 8.53 2.14 -2.04
CA GLN A 41 9.86 2.78 -2.04
C GLN A 41 10.77 2.27 -0.92
N LYS A 42 10.23 1.84 0.23
CA LYS A 42 11.05 1.31 1.33
C LYS A 42 11.64 -0.07 1.00
N LEU A 43 10.95 -0.86 0.18
CA LEU A 43 11.37 -2.21 -0.17
C LEU A 43 12.65 -2.24 -1.03
N ARG A 44 12.90 -1.19 -1.83
CA ARG A 44 14.10 -1.11 -2.69
C ARG A 44 15.41 -0.91 -1.92
N SER A 45 15.35 -0.37 -0.69
CA SER A 45 16.52 -0.22 0.19
C SER A 45 16.64 -1.31 1.26
N LEU A 46 15.67 -2.22 1.33
CA LEU A 46 15.62 -3.31 2.31
C LEU A 46 15.92 -4.63 1.61
N THR A 47 17.17 -4.83 1.19
CA THR A 47 17.63 -6.19 0.91
C THR A 47 17.53 -6.99 2.21
N THR A 48 16.68 -8.04 2.23
CA THR A 48 16.57 -8.90 3.40
C THR A 48 17.86 -9.68 3.57
N THR A 49 18.68 -9.29 4.56
CA THR A 49 19.85 -10.07 4.95
C THR A 49 19.39 -11.41 5.51
N ARG A 50 19.87 -12.51 4.92
CA ARG A 50 19.67 -13.85 5.47
C ARG A 50 20.76 -14.14 6.50
N TYR A 51 20.35 -14.51 7.69
CA TYR A 51 21.23 -15.01 8.75
C TYR A 51 21.02 -16.51 8.91
N THR A 52 22.11 -17.25 9.08
CA THR A 52 22.01 -18.63 9.51
C THR A 52 21.63 -18.69 10.99
N TYR A 53 21.15 -19.83 11.47
CA TYR A 53 20.86 -20.01 12.89
C TYR A 53 22.10 -19.79 13.78
N ASN A 54 23.28 -20.21 13.30
CA ASN A 54 24.55 -19.98 14.01
C ASN A 54 24.90 -18.50 14.12
N ASP A 55 24.59 -17.71 13.08
CA ASP A 55 24.75 -16.25 13.14
C ASP A 55 23.86 -15.70 14.24
N ILE A 56 22.56 -16.03 14.23
CA ILE A 56 21.59 -15.59 15.24
C ILE A 56 22.05 -15.91 16.67
N ILE A 57 22.52 -17.14 16.89
CA ILE A 57 23.05 -17.57 18.19
C ILE A 57 24.26 -16.72 18.62
N ARG A 58 25.13 -16.36 17.67
CA ARG A 58 26.32 -15.54 17.95
C ARG A 58 25.93 -14.09 18.29
N MET A 59 25.10 -13.43 17.48
CA MET A 59 24.64 -12.05 17.73
C MET A 59 23.91 -11.97 19.07
N THR A 60 22.98 -12.89 19.34
CA THR A 60 22.19 -12.89 20.58
C THR A 60 22.92 -13.41 21.81
N SER A 61 24.21 -13.76 21.69
CA SER A 61 25.00 -14.37 22.77
C SER A 61 24.31 -15.59 23.40
N LYS A 62 23.69 -16.45 22.59
CA LYS A 62 22.82 -17.57 23.01
C LYS A 62 21.57 -17.10 23.78
N PHE A 63 20.91 -16.04 23.33
CA PHE A 63 19.68 -15.48 23.92
C PHE A 63 19.81 -15.08 25.42
N LYS A 64 20.98 -14.61 25.85
CA LYS A 64 21.24 -14.32 27.28
C LYS A 64 20.49 -13.11 27.84
N CYS A 65 20.32 -12.07 27.04
CA CYS A 65 19.76 -10.79 27.49
C CYS A 65 18.36 -10.59 26.89
N GLN A 66 17.34 -10.96 27.66
CA GLN A 66 15.95 -10.69 27.31
C GLN A 66 15.61 -9.23 27.61
N LEU A 67 15.07 -8.53 26.62
CA LEU A 67 14.62 -7.14 26.72
C LEU A 67 13.15 -7.06 27.15
N GLY A 68 12.36 -8.09 26.82
CA GLY A 68 10.96 -8.17 27.22
C GLY A 68 10.22 -9.37 26.63
N GLN A 69 8.91 -9.42 26.87
CA GLN A 69 8.01 -10.44 26.35
C GLN A 69 6.72 -9.77 25.86
N GLY A 70 6.36 -10.02 24.60
CA GLY A 70 5.09 -9.60 24.01
C GLY A 70 4.15 -10.80 23.80
N GLY A 71 2.98 -10.56 23.21
CA GLY A 71 1.98 -11.61 22.98
C GLY A 71 2.43 -12.72 22.01
N LEU A 72 3.46 -12.48 21.19
CA LEU A 72 3.97 -13.43 20.20
C LEU A 72 5.35 -14.00 20.55
N GLY A 73 5.92 -13.65 21.71
CA GLY A 73 7.18 -14.22 22.18
C GLY A 73 8.12 -13.24 22.86
N ASN A 74 9.36 -13.71 23.06
CA ASN A 74 10.41 -12.99 23.78
C ASN A 74 11.27 -12.17 22.83
N VAL A 75 11.71 -11.01 23.30
CA VAL A 75 12.63 -10.13 22.59
C VAL A 75 14.00 -10.20 23.25
N TYR A 76 15.04 -10.47 22.47
CA TYR A 76 16.42 -10.58 22.94
C TYR A 76 17.30 -9.52 22.29
N LYS A 77 18.32 -9.09 23.03
CA LYS A 77 19.38 -8.24 22.47
C LYS A 77 20.27 -9.07 21.54
N GLY A 78 20.62 -8.51 20.37
CA GLY A 78 21.51 -9.10 19.37
C GLY A 78 22.61 -8.16 18.94
#